data_AF-D4AWS7-F1
#
_entry.id   AF-D4AWS7-F1
#
_cell.length_a   1.000
_cell.length_b   1.000
_cell.length_c   1.000
_cell.angle_alpha   90.00
_cell.angle_beta   90.00
_cell.angle_gamma   90.00
#
_symmetry.space_group_name_H-M   'P 1'
#
loop_
_entity.id
_entity.type
_entity.pdbx_description
1 polymer ?
#
loop_
_entity_poly.entity_id
_entity_poly.type
_entity_poly.pdbx_seq_one_letter_code
_entity_poly.pdbx_strand_id
1 'polypeptide(L)'
;MDTSPACPGQENHPTLTSLPVEIQEIILSQLDSFRTLEYIAVTCRTFKDLVLYHPQGIIDRILESVIPDEVFPEAITFFEASRLPTTNAEIVQELLGRYFTSLKGNMGPRPRFSLSEATALEKYHQLIQRFTQIFISTALSKHPITGDEVKPPWLVTKREQYRIQRALYRFELYWKLFKRLEKKDRSQRHPQLAITLQHHSKLYFDHFAPWENEQIICIQDFLLRIVDEAFNDVAAHDVEWGEWGIKYNEGYKALSINRFRCNYVRLRLQH
;
A
#
# COMPACT_ATOMS: atom_id res chain seq x y z
N MET A 1 47.86 39.46 -47.25
CA MET A 1 46.71 39.95 -46.47
C MET A 1 45.61 38.92 -46.66
N ASP A 2 45.41 38.06 -45.67
CA ASP A 2 44.15 37.35 -45.43
C ASP A 2 44.28 36.68 -44.06
N THR A 3 44.09 37.50 -43.03
CA THR A 3 43.88 37.06 -41.65
C THR A 3 42.40 36.75 -41.49
N SER A 4 42.02 35.47 -41.59
CA SER A 4 40.72 35.02 -41.10
C SER A 4 40.65 35.22 -39.58
N PRO A 5 39.58 35.82 -39.03
CA PRO A 5 39.44 35.97 -37.60
C PRO A 5 39.04 34.63 -36.98
N ALA A 6 39.79 34.22 -35.95
CA ALA A 6 39.39 33.15 -35.06
C ALA A 6 38.05 33.49 -34.41
N CYS A 7 37.05 32.62 -34.56
CA CYS A 7 35.78 32.75 -33.84
C CYS A 7 36.04 32.73 -32.32
N PRO A 8 35.47 33.67 -31.55
CA PRO A 8 35.67 33.72 -30.11
C PRO A 8 34.90 32.60 -29.40
N GLY A 9 35.59 31.92 -28.48
CA GLY A 9 35.09 31.20 -27.32
C GLY A 9 33.70 30.54 -27.42
N GLN A 10 33.66 29.26 -27.78
CA GLN A 10 32.63 28.38 -27.24
C GLN A 10 32.89 28.24 -25.74
N GLU A 11 32.19 29.04 -24.94
CA GLU A 11 32.07 28.80 -23.51
C GLU A 11 31.43 27.41 -23.36
N ASN A 12 32.24 26.42 -22.98
CA ASN A 12 31.75 25.09 -22.63
C ASN A 12 30.92 25.22 -21.35
N HIS A 13 29.64 25.52 -21.50
CA HIS A 13 28.73 25.54 -20.37
C HIS A 13 28.77 24.16 -19.70
N PRO A 14 28.95 24.10 -18.37
CA PRO A 14 28.98 22.83 -17.66
C PRO A 14 27.66 22.09 -17.91
N THR A 15 27.79 20.87 -18.40
CA THR A 15 26.68 19.95 -18.61
C THR A 15 26.39 19.20 -17.31
N LEU A 16 25.17 18.69 -17.15
CA LEU A 16 24.79 17.90 -15.97
C LEU A 16 25.71 16.68 -15.76
N THR A 17 26.21 16.10 -16.86
CA THR A 17 27.14 14.96 -16.85
C THR A 17 28.59 15.33 -16.55
N SER A 18 28.96 16.61 -16.60
CA SER A 18 30.30 17.08 -16.23
C SER A 18 30.43 17.48 -14.76
N LEU A 19 29.34 17.37 -13.98
CA LEU A 19 29.37 17.60 -12.53
C LEU A 19 30.04 16.43 -11.80
N PRO A 20 30.58 16.64 -10.59
CA PRO A 20 31.04 15.54 -9.73
C PRO A 20 29.93 14.53 -9.45
N VAL A 21 30.31 13.26 -9.27
CA VAL A 21 29.36 12.15 -9.09
C VAL A 21 28.46 12.34 -7.87
N GLU A 22 28.97 12.98 -6.82
CA GLU A 22 28.25 13.29 -5.59
C GLU A 22 27.14 14.31 -5.84
N ILE A 23 27.37 15.30 -6.72
CA ILE A 23 26.37 16.30 -7.08
C ILE A 23 25.31 15.65 -7.97
N GLN A 24 25.72 14.79 -8.90
CA GLN A 24 24.77 14.02 -9.72
C GLN A 24 23.90 13.11 -8.84
N GLU A 25 24.47 12.44 -7.84
CA GLU A 25 23.75 11.60 -6.89
C GLU A 25 22.72 12.41 -6.11
N ILE A 26 23.10 13.58 -5.59
CA ILE A 26 22.18 14.48 -4.88
C ILE A 26 21.01 14.89 -5.79
N ILE A 27 21.29 15.24 -7.05
CA ILE A 27 20.25 15.63 -8.03
C ILE A 27 19.30 14.46 -8.30
N LEU A 28 19.81 13.27 -8.57
CA LEU A 28 18.98 12.07 -8.81
C LEU A 28 18.20 11.66 -7.55
N SER A 29 18.73 11.93 -6.36
CA SER A 29 18.07 11.68 -5.09
C SER A 29 16.87 12.60 -4.82
N GLN A 30 16.70 13.71 -5.57
CA GLN A 30 15.55 14.61 -5.45
C GLN A 30 14.36 14.18 -6.32
N LEU A 31 14.45 13.04 -7.01
CA LEU A 31 13.35 12.56 -7.83
C LEU A 31 12.20 12.03 -6.96
N ASP A 32 10.97 12.16 -7.46
CA ASP A 32 9.77 11.70 -6.75
C ASP A 32 9.31 10.29 -7.20
N SER A 33 10.06 9.63 -8.09
CA SER A 33 9.68 8.32 -8.62
C SER A 33 10.85 7.52 -9.19
N PHE A 34 10.85 6.21 -8.96
CA PHE A 34 11.82 5.29 -9.58
C PHE A 34 11.61 5.17 -11.09
N ARG A 35 10.38 5.38 -11.58
CA ARG A 35 10.11 5.40 -13.02
C ARG A 35 10.85 6.53 -13.72
N THR A 36 10.91 7.70 -13.12
CA THR A 36 11.67 8.84 -13.65
C THR A 36 13.17 8.56 -13.60
N LEU A 37 13.64 7.91 -12.53
CA LEU A 37 15.03 7.47 -12.42
C LEU A 37 15.41 6.48 -13.55
N GLU A 38 14.54 5.53 -13.86
CA GLU A 38 14.73 4.59 -14.99
C GLU A 38 14.85 5.35 -16.33
N TYR A 39 13.97 6.33 -16.58
CA TYR A 39 14.06 7.14 -17.80
C TYR A 39 15.37 7.91 -17.88
N ILE A 40 15.82 8.52 -16.78
CA ILE A 40 17.09 9.26 -16.73
C ILE A 40 18.27 8.32 -16.96
N ALA A 41 18.27 7.13 -16.34
CA ALA A 41 19.32 6.13 -16.51
C ALA A 41 19.45 5.65 -17.98
N VAL A 42 18.36 5.69 -18.75
CA VAL A 42 18.39 5.34 -20.18
C VAL A 42 18.97 6.48 -21.05
N THR A 43 18.92 7.73 -20.59
CA THR A 43 19.35 8.88 -21.39
C THR A 43 20.87 8.98 -21.58
N CYS A 44 21.68 8.61 -20.58
CA CYS A 44 23.13 8.69 -20.68
C CYS A 44 23.84 7.61 -19.86
N ARG A 45 25.07 7.26 -20.27
CA ARG A 45 25.89 6.24 -19.59
C ARG A 45 26.28 6.67 -18.18
N THR A 46 26.59 7.94 -17.95
CA THR A 46 27.00 8.44 -16.64
C THR A 46 25.93 8.21 -15.58
N PHE A 47 24.66 8.52 -15.87
CA PHE A 47 23.55 8.25 -14.94
C PHE A 47 23.24 6.77 -14.83
N LYS A 48 23.37 6.02 -15.92
CA LYS A 48 23.25 4.55 -15.86
C LYS A 48 24.27 3.96 -14.89
N ASP A 49 25.53 4.34 -15.01
CA ASP A 49 26.63 3.86 -14.18
C ASP A 49 26.41 4.28 -12.72
N LEU A 50 25.95 5.52 -12.49
CA LEU A 50 25.61 6.01 -11.16
C LEU A 50 24.52 5.17 -10.49
N VAL A 51 23.43 4.86 -11.22
CA VAL A 51 22.34 4.01 -10.73
C VAL A 51 22.77 2.55 -10.55
N LEU A 52 23.73 2.06 -11.34
CA LEU A 52 24.22 0.69 -11.21
C LEU A 52 25.22 0.50 -10.07
N TYR A 53 26.14 1.45 -9.89
CA TYR A 53 27.28 1.30 -8.97
C TYR A 53 27.10 2.01 -7.63
N HIS A 54 26.31 3.10 -7.57
CA HIS A 54 26.03 3.84 -6.35
C HIS A 54 24.52 4.12 -6.13
N PRO A 55 23.65 3.08 -6.14
CA PRO A 55 22.20 3.29 -6.08
C PRO A 55 21.66 3.69 -4.70
N GLN A 56 22.36 3.36 -3.61
CA GLN A 56 21.71 3.29 -2.30
C GLN A 56 21.26 4.65 -1.77
N GLY A 57 22.09 5.69 -1.88
CA GLY A 57 21.70 7.05 -1.48
C GLY A 57 20.50 7.58 -2.28
N ILE A 58 20.47 7.28 -3.59
CA ILE A 58 19.37 7.64 -4.48
C ILE A 58 18.10 6.89 -4.08
N ILE A 59 18.18 5.57 -3.88
CA ILE A 59 17.03 4.73 -3.55
C ILE A 59 16.41 5.15 -2.22
N ASP A 60 17.23 5.32 -1.18
CA ASP A 60 16.74 5.64 0.16
C ASP A 60 16.02 6.99 0.14
N ARG A 61 16.58 8.00 -0.53
CA ARG A 61 15.99 9.34 -0.64
C ARG A 61 14.69 9.38 -1.43
N ILE A 62 14.63 8.69 -2.58
CA ILE A 62 13.38 8.59 -3.35
C ILE A 62 12.33 7.84 -2.53
N LEU A 63 12.70 6.77 -1.81
CA LEU A 63 11.73 6.01 -1.04
C LEU A 63 11.22 6.78 0.20
N GLU A 64 12.06 7.61 0.81
CA GLU A 64 11.67 8.56 1.86
C GLU A 64 10.66 9.60 1.34
N SER A 65 10.83 10.09 0.11
CA SER A 65 9.89 11.05 -0.49
C SER A 65 8.57 10.40 -0.89
N VAL A 66 8.60 9.17 -1.41
CA VAL A 66 7.41 8.42 -1.84
C VAL A 66 6.59 7.90 -0.66
N ILE A 67 7.25 7.34 0.37
CA ILE A 67 6.58 6.69 1.52
C ILE A 67 7.02 7.36 2.83
N PRO A 68 6.14 8.20 3.41
CA PRO A 68 6.40 8.88 4.69
C PRO A 68 6.66 7.88 5.83
N ASP A 69 7.48 8.30 6.79
CA ASP A 69 7.83 7.49 7.97
C ASP A 69 6.60 7.07 8.78
N GLU A 70 5.51 7.85 8.76
CA GLU A 70 4.28 7.51 9.45
C GLU A 70 3.56 6.28 8.88
N VAL A 71 3.83 5.91 7.62
CA VAL A 71 3.18 4.82 6.88
C VAL A 71 4.17 3.70 6.54
N PHE A 72 5.46 4.01 6.57
CA PHE A 72 6.53 3.08 6.26
C PHE A 72 6.50 1.76 7.07
N PRO A 73 6.18 1.71 8.38
CA PRO A 73 6.13 0.46 9.13
C PRO A 73 5.12 -0.54 8.57
N GLU A 74 3.94 -0.06 8.23
CA GLU A 74 2.91 -0.86 7.59
C GLU A 74 3.33 -1.31 6.18
N ALA A 75 3.92 -0.41 5.40
CA ALA A 75 4.35 -0.69 4.03
C ALA A 75 5.42 -1.78 3.96
N ILE A 76 6.47 -1.70 4.80
CA ILE A 76 7.54 -2.70 4.82
C ILE A 76 7.05 -4.05 5.34
N THR A 77 6.23 -4.04 6.40
CA THR A 77 5.68 -5.28 6.96
C THR A 77 4.79 -6.01 5.95
N PHE A 78 3.96 -5.26 5.21
CA PHE A 78 3.18 -5.81 4.11
C PHE A 78 4.09 -6.37 3.00
N PHE A 79 5.14 -5.65 2.62
CA PHE A 79 6.06 -6.08 1.57
C PHE A 79 6.77 -7.39 1.96
N GLU A 80 7.25 -7.49 3.20
CA GLU A 80 7.81 -8.73 3.74
C GLU A 80 6.78 -9.87 3.73
N ALA A 81 5.57 -9.62 4.23
CA ALA A 81 4.48 -10.60 4.25
C ALA A 81 4.12 -11.11 2.84
N SER A 82 4.18 -10.23 1.83
CA SER A 82 3.84 -10.56 0.44
C SER A 82 4.81 -11.57 -0.19
N ARG A 83 6.03 -11.65 0.33
CA ARG A 83 7.11 -12.54 -0.15
C ARG A 83 7.15 -13.88 0.59
N LEU A 84 6.34 -14.06 1.63
CA LEU A 84 6.29 -15.29 2.38
C LEU A 84 5.69 -16.42 1.52
N PRO A 85 6.43 -17.53 1.30
CA PRO A 85 5.96 -18.64 0.47
C PRO A 85 4.80 -19.38 1.14
N THR A 86 4.85 -19.51 2.46
CA THR A 86 3.82 -20.14 3.30
C THR A 86 3.64 -19.33 4.57
N THR A 87 2.52 -19.54 5.25
CA THR A 87 2.19 -18.80 6.46
C THR A 87 1.72 -19.77 7.53
N ASN A 88 2.50 -19.89 8.61
CA ASN A 88 2.15 -20.62 9.83
C ASN A 88 2.14 -19.67 11.03
N ALA A 89 1.71 -20.14 12.19
CA ALA A 89 1.56 -19.30 13.36
C ALA A 89 2.88 -18.69 13.83
N GLU A 90 3.98 -19.44 13.75
CA GLU A 90 5.30 -19.04 14.21
C GLU A 90 5.87 -17.89 13.37
N ILE A 91 5.83 -18.02 12.04
CA ILE A 91 6.30 -16.99 11.09
C ILE A 91 5.45 -15.72 11.26
N VAL A 92 4.14 -15.86 11.41
CA VAL A 92 3.25 -14.71 11.63
C VAL A 92 3.58 -14.01 12.93
N GLN A 93 3.79 -14.76 14.01
CA GLN A 93 4.10 -14.21 15.32
C GLN A 93 5.45 -13.47 15.31
N GLU A 94 6.47 -14.00 14.63
CA GLU A 94 7.77 -13.34 14.49
C GLU A 94 7.67 -12.03 13.71
N LEU A 95 7.02 -12.06 12.53
CA LEU A 95 6.84 -10.88 11.70
C LEU A 95 6.03 -9.79 12.44
N LEU A 96 4.92 -10.17 13.06
CA LEU A 96 4.09 -9.23 13.83
C LEU A 96 4.81 -8.72 15.07
N GLY A 97 5.66 -9.53 15.71
CA GLY A 97 6.53 -9.11 16.81
C GLY A 97 7.47 -7.97 16.39
N ARG A 98 8.12 -8.08 15.23
CA ARG A 98 8.95 -7.01 14.65
C ARG A 98 8.12 -5.78 14.31
N TYR A 99 6.98 -5.96 13.66
CA TYR A 99 6.07 -4.88 13.30
C TYR A 99 5.56 -4.09 14.52
N PHE A 100 5.02 -4.76 15.54
CA PHE A 100 4.53 -4.07 16.74
C PHE A 100 5.65 -3.40 17.56
N THR A 101 6.87 -3.93 17.47
CA THR A 101 8.05 -3.26 18.03
C THR A 101 8.37 -1.98 17.25
N SER A 102 8.30 -2.01 15.93
CA SER A 102 8.52 -0.83 15.08
C SER A 102 7.51 0.29 15.35
N LEU A 103 6.25 -0.03 15.60
CA LEU A 103 5.20 0.95 15.92
C LEU A 103 5.42 1.69 17.24
N LYS A 104 6.21 1.13 18.16
CA LYS A 104 6.58 1.76 19.44
C LYS A 104 7.76 2.74 19.30
N GLY A 105 8.16 3.09 18.08
CA GLY A 105 9.29 3.97 17.80
C GLY A 105 10.64 3.25 17.69
N ASN A 106 10.65 1.91 17.70
CA ASN A 106 11.86 1.09 17.68
C ASN A 106 12.09 0.44 16.31
N MET A 107 11.78 1.14 15.21
CA MET A 107 11.94 0.60 13.85
C MET A 107 13.41 0.34 13.48
N GLY A 108 14.36 1.02 14.13
CA GLY A 108 15.75 1.01 13.69
C GLY A 108 15.92 1.74 12.36
N PRO A 109 17.09 1.63 11.72
CA PRO A 109 17.31 2.22 10.40
C PRO A 109 16.44 1.54 9.34
N ARG A 110 16.01 2.30 8.33
CA ARG A 110 15.29 1.73 7.18
C ARG A 110 16.14 0.62 6.53
N PRO A 111 15.52 -0.51 6.15
CA PRO A 111 16.25 -1.58 5.48
C PRO A 111 16.72 -1.10 4.09
N ARG A 112 17.84 -1.66 3.63
CA ARG A 112 18.35 -1.39 2.28
C ARG A 112 17.55 -2.14 1.24
N PHE A 113 17.17 -1.45 0.17
CA PHE A 113 16.44 -2.04 -0.94
C PHE A 113 17.29 -2.12 -2.20
N SER A 114 17.08 -3.18 -2.97
CA SER A 114 17.44 -3.16 -4.40
C SER A 114 16.50 -2.22 -5.17
N LEU A 115 16.94 -1.73 -6.33
CA LEU A 115 16.10 -0.88 -7.19
C LEU A 115 14.77 -1.56 -7.55
N SER A 116 14.81 -2.87 -7.79
CA SER A 116 13.62 -3.68 -8.10
C SER A 116 12.63 -3.73 -6.93
N GLU A 117 13.13 -3.97 -5.71
CA GLU A 117 12.29 -3.99 -4.51
C GLU A 117 11.69 -2.61 -4.22
N ALA A 118 12.49 -1.56 -4.31
CA ALA A 118 12.03 -0.19 -4.09
C ALA A 118 10.96 0.23 -5.13
N THR A 119 11.15 -0.15 -6.40
CA THR A 119 10.17 0.07 -7.47
C THR A 119 8.88 -0.71 -7.23
N ALA A 120 8.96 -1.97 -6.77
CA ALA A 120 7.78 -2.75 -6.44
C ALA A 120 7.01 -2.14 -5.24
N LEU A 121 7.73 -1.65 -4.25
CA LEU A 121 7.17 -0.99 -3.08
C LEU A 121 6.50 0.35 -3.44
N GLU A 122 7.14 1.18 -4.27
CA GLU A 122 6.55 2.41 -4.81
C GLU A 122 5.25 2.11 -5.56
N LYS A 123 5.26 1.16 -6.51
CA LYS A 123 4.08 0.81 -7.30
C LYS A 123 2.90 0.40 -6.41
N TYR A 124 3.17 -0.37 -5.36
CA TYR A 124 2.13 -0.74 -4.41
C TYR A 124 1.66 0.46 -3.57
N HIS A 125 2.58 1.34 -3.15
CA HIS A 125 2.20 2.55 -2.42
C HIS A 125 1.34 3.50 -3.27
N GLN A 126 1.64 3.64 -4.57
CA GLN A 126 0.80 4.40 -5.51
C GLN A 126 -0.64 3.83 -5.58
N LEU A 127 -0.78 2.51 -5.53
CA LEU A 127 -2.10 1.87 -5.44
C LEU A 127 -2.83 2.26 -4.15
N ILE A 128 -2.14 2.21 -3.02
CA ILE A 128 -2.68 2.63 -1.71
C ILE A 128 -3.07 4.12 -1.71
N GLN A 129 -2.27 4.99 -2.32
CA GLN A 129 -2.59 6.40 -2.50
C GLN A 129 -3.86 6.59 -3.35
N ARG A 130 -3.98 5.86 -4.46
CA ARG A 130 -5.18 5.90 -5.31
C ARG A 130 -6.43 5.47 -4.55
N PHE A 131 -6.38 4.35 -3.84
CA PHE A 131 -7.51 3.90 -3.01
C PHE A 131 -7.83 4.87 -1.87
N THR A 132 -6.81 5.51 -1.29
CA THR A 132 -7.02 6.57 -0.30
C THR A 132 -7.83 7.73 -0.89
N GLN A 133 -7.50 8.19 -2.10
CA GLN A 133 -8.25 9.27 -2.75
C GLN A 133 -9.70 8.87 -3.07
N ILE A 134 -9.90 7.65 -3.57
CA ILE A 134 -11.25 7.12 -3.82
C ILE A 134 -12.02 7.06 -2.50
N PHE A 135 -11.44 6.49 -1.45
CA PHE A 135 -12.06 6.41 -0.12
C PHE A 135 -12.48 7.78 0.39
N ILE A 136 -11.59 8.78 0.32
CA ILE A 136 -11.87 10.17 0.73
C ILE A 136 -13.05 10.73 -0.06
N SER A 137 -13.01 10.60 -1.39
CA SER A 137 -14.06 11.13 -2.25
C SER A 137 -15.43 10.49 -1.97
N THR A 138 -15.47 9.18 -1.73
CA THR A 138 -16.69 8.45 -1.43
C THR A 138 -17.19 8.79 -0.03
N ALA A 139 -16.32 8.76 0.98
CA ALA A 139 -16.69 8.97 2.38
C ALA A 139 -17.15 10.41 2.65
N LEU A 140 -16.60 11.39 1.93
CA LEU A 140 -16.92 12.81 2.09
C LEU A 140 -17.85 13.37 1.01
N SER A 141 -18.40 12.50 0.15
CA SER A 141 -19.41 12.89 -0.84
C SER A 141 -20.75 13.28 -0.22
N LYS A 142 -21.02 12.85 1.02
CA LYS A 142 -22.27 13.10 1.74
C LYS A 142 -22.01 13.57 3.15
N HIS A 143 -22.82 14.51 3.64
CA HIS A 143 -22.74 14.97 5.00
C HIS A 143 -23.13 13.84 5.95
N PRO A 144 -22.34 13.53 7.00
CA PRO A 144 -22.54 12.35 7.82
C PRO A 144 -23.85 12.34 8.62
N ILE A 145 -24.43 13.52 8.88
CA ILE A 145 -25.69 13.67 9.63
C ILE A 145 -26.90 13.83 8.71
N THR A 146 -26.88 14.81 7.80
CA THR A 146 -28.02 15.14 6.93
C THR A 146 -28.11 14.26 5.68
N GLY A 147 -27.00 13.64 5.26
CA GLY A 147 -26.94 12.86 4.03
C GLY A 147 -26.87 13.71 2.75
N ASP A 148 -26.87 15.04 2.88
CA ASP A 148 -26.78 15.97 1.76
C ASP A 148 -25.47 15.81 1.01
N GLU A 149 -25.50 16.03 -0.30
CA GLU A 149 -24.28 15.99 -1.11
C GLU A 149 -23.32 17.12 -0.73
N VAL A 150 -22.06 16.74 -0.50
CA VAL A 150 -20.98 17.67 -0.19
C VAL A 150 -20.03 17.73 -1.39
N LYS A 151 -19.83 18.92 -1.94
CA LYS A 151 -18.94 19.14 -3.08
C LYS A 151 -17.51 19.44 -2.61
N PRO A 152 -16.48 19.10 -3.43
CA PRO A 152 -15.09 19.44 -3.15
C PRO A 152 -14.87 20.97 -3.00
N PRO A 153 -13.76 21.41 -2.36
CA PRO A 153 -12.65 20.60 -1.85
C PRO A 153 -12.93 20.02 -0.46
N TRP A 154 -12.58 18.75 -0.28
CA TRP A 154 -12.61 18.12 1.03
C TRP A 154 -11.39 18.54 1.85
N LEU A 155 -11.61 19.07 3.06
CA LEU A 155 -10.53 19.44 3.97
C LEU A 155 -9.98 18.19 4.66
N VAL A 156 -9.09 17.46 3.97
CA VAL A 156 -8.39 16.30 4.54
C VAL A 156 -6.93 16.61 4.77
N THR A 157 -6.51 16.55 6.03
CA THR A 157 -5.13 16.77 6.43
C THR A 157 -4.23 15.61 5.99
N LYS A 158 -2.92 15.85 5.82
CA LYS A 158 -1.93 14.77 5.55
C LYS A 158 -2.00 13.66 6.60
N ARG A 159 -2.20 14.01 7.86
CA ARG A 159 -2.32 13.03 8.96
C ARG A 159 -3.53 12.11 8.79
N GLU A 160 -4.66 12.64 8.31
CA GLU A 160 -5.84 11.82 8.03
C GLU A 160 -5.61 10.90 6.83
N GLN A 161 -4.95 11.40 5.77
CA GLN A 161 -4.55 10.56 4.64
C GLN A 161 -3.65 9.41 5.10
N TYR A 162 -2.65 9.66 5.94
CA TYR A 162 -1.77 8.62 6.47
C TYR A 162 -2.53 7.61 7.35
N ARG A 163 -3.54 8.05 8.13
CA ARG A 163 -4.40 7.11 8.87
C ARG A 163 -5.17 6.17 7.94
N ILE A 164 -5.69 6.67 6.83
CA ILE A 164 -6.40 5.87 5.82
C ILE A 164 -5.42 4.89 5.14
N GLN A 165 -4.25 5.38 4.72
CA GLN A 165 -3.20 4.55 4.10
C GLN A 165 -2.76 3.41 5.02
N ARG A 166 -2.49 3.69 6.31
CA ARG A 166 -2.18 2.65 7.29
C ARG A 166 -3.31 1.64 7.45
N ALA A 167 -4.56 2.09 7.49
CA ALA A 167 -5.71 1.19 7.58
C ALA A 167 -5.81 0.27 6.35
N LEU A 168 -5.56 0.79 5.14
CA LEU A 168 -5.48 0.00 3.91
C LEU A 168 -4.37 -1.06 3.99
N TYR A 169 -3.15 -0.67 4.39
CA TYR A 169 -2.07 -1.63 4.56
C TYR A 169 -2.36 -2.67 5.64
N ARG A 170 -2.97 -2.29 6.77
CA ARG A 170 -3.33 -3.23 7.84
C ARG A 170 -4.38 -4.24 7.37
N PHE A 171 -5.39 -3.78 6.64
CA PHE A 171 -6.36 -4.66 5.99
C PHE A 171 -5.68 -5.67 5.06
N GLU A 172 -4.81 -5.20 4.17
CA GLU A 172 -4.08 -6.04 3.22
C GLU A 172 -3.13 -7.01 3.93
N LEU A 173 -2.39 -6.53 4.94
CA LEU A 173 -1.49 -7.34 5.76
C LEU A 173 -2.26 -8.47 6.44
N TYR A 174 -3.43 -8.21 7.02
CA TYR A 174 -4.28 -9.26 7.59
C TYR A 174 -4.55 -10.38 6.58
N TRP A 175 -4.98 -10.02 5.35
CA TRP A 175 -5.26 -11.02 4.32
C TRP A 175 -4.02 -11.75 3.81
N LYS A 176 -2.85 -11.11 3.83
CA LYS A 176 -1.58 -11.76 3.50
C LYS A 176 -1.13 -12.74 4.57
N LEU A 177 -1.37 -12.45 5.84
CA LEU A 177 -0.92 -13.31 6.95
C LEU A 177 -1.88 -14.45 7.24
N PHE A 178 -3.18 -14.23 7.12
CA PHE A 178 -4.18 -15.20 7.55
C PHE A 178 -4.83 -15.88 6.34
N LYS A 179 -4.00 -16.46 5.47
CA LYS A 179 -4.45 -17.15 4.25
C LYS A 179 -5.24 -18.41 4.56
N ARG A 180 -6.18 -18.72 3.67
CA ARG A 180 -6.86 -20.01 3.64
C ARG A 180 -5.95 -21.03 2.94
N LEU A 181 -5.85 -22.23 3.50
CA LEU A 181 -5.17 -23.35 2.88
C LEU A 181 -5.92 -23.76 1.61
N GLU A 182 -5.18 -24.07 0.56
CA GLU A 182 -5.77 -24.65 -0.64
C GLU A 182 -6.52 -25.94 -0.30
N LYS A 183 -7.67 -26.15 -0.94
CA LYS A 183 -8.46 -27.36 -0.75
C LYS A 183 -7.66 -28.55 -1.26
N LYS A 184 -7.14 -29.38 -0.35
CA LYS A 184 -6.52 -30.68 -0.70
C LYS A 184 -7.56 -31.69 -1.18
N ASP A 185 -8.82 -31.52 -0.79
CA ASP A 185 -9.94 -32.39 -1.16
C ASP A 185 -11.12 -31.54 -1.68
N ARG A 186 -11.67 -31.94 -2.83
CA ARG A 186 -12.83 -31.31 -3.47
C ARG A 186 -14.11 -31.48 -2.64
N SER A 187 -14.15 -32.46 -1.72
CA SER A 187 -15.28 -32.69 -0.80
C SER A 187 -15.44 -31.59 0.27
N GLN A 188 -14.38 -30.83 0.55
CA GLN A 188 -14.43 -29.77 1.57
C GLN A 188 -15.17 -28.55 1.03
N ARG A 189 -16.31 -28.21 1.65
CA ARG A 189 -17.12 -27.03 1.30
C ARG A 189 -16.33 -25.72 1.47
N HIS A 190 -15.53 -25.60 2.52
CA HIS A 190 -14.72 -24.41 2.81
C HIS A 190 -13.25 -24.77 3.00
N PRO A 191 -12.32 -23.97 2.44
CA PRO A 191 -10.90 -24.18 2.68
C PRO A 191 -10.57 -23.92 4.15
N GLN A 192 -9.75 -24.80 4.73
CA GLN A 192 -9.32 -24.68 6.13
C GLN A 192 -8.44 -23.45 6.31
N LEU A 193 -8.52 -22.79 7.47
CA LEU A 193 -7.60 -21.71 7.79
C LEU A 193 -6.28 -22.29 8.29
N ALA A 194 -5.15 -21.72 7.85
CA ALA A 194 -3.84 -22.11 8.34
C ALA A 194 -3.67 -21.81 9.85
N ILE A 195 -4.34 -20.75 10.32
CA ILE A 195 -4.41 -20.31 11.71
C ILE A 195 -5.89 -20.22 12.09
N THR A 196 -6.27 -20.67 13.28
CA THR A 196 -7.69 -20.64 13.69
C THR A 196 -8.14 -19.21 13.99
N LEU A 197 -9.41 -18.89 13.72
CA LEU A 197 -9.96 -17.53 13.92
C LEU A 197 -9.74 -16.98 15.34
N GLN A 198 -9.80 -17.82 16.36
CA GLN A 198 -9.55 -17.42 17.74
C GLN A 198 -8.14 -16.82 17.93
N HIS A 199 -7.15 -17.33 17.19
CA HIS A 199 -5.77 -16.85 17.25
C HIS A 199 -5.56 -15.57 16.44
N HIS A 200 -6.44 -15.23 15.49
CA HIS A 200 -6.29 -14.00 14.71
C HIS A 200 -6.44 -12.75 15.60
N SER A 201 -7.40 -12.75 16.53
CA SER A 201 -7.57 -11.63 17.47
C SER A 201 -6.31 -11.43 18.30
N LYS A 202 -5.86 -12.51 18.95
CA LYS A 202 -4.70 -12.50 19.82
C LYS A 202 -3.41 -12.10 19.11
N LEU A 203 -3.20 -12.58 17.88
CA LEU A 203 -1.98 -12.30 17.12
C LEU A 203 -1.98 -10.92 16.48
N TYR A 204 -3.14 -10.40 16.08
CA TYR A 204 -3.23 -9.21 15.23
C TYR A 204 -4.05 -8.09 15.85
N PHE A 205 -5.35 -8.31 16.07
CA PHE A 205 -6.28 -7.21 16.39
C PHE A 205 -6.18 -6.69 17.84
N ASP A 206 -5.79 -7.54 18.80
CA ASP A 206 -5.67 -7.15 20.21
C ASP A 206 -4.50 -6.18 20.46
N HIS A 207 -3.61 -6.02 19.48
CA HIS A 207 -2.47 -5.11 19.54
C HIS A 207 -2.80 -3.68 19.08
N PHE A 208 -3.98 -3.47 18.50
CA PHE A 208 -4.43 -2.15 18.02
C PHE A 208 -5.46 -1.54 18.96
N ALA A 209 -5.50 -0.21 18.97
CA ALA A 209 -6.56 0.49 19.69
C ALA A 209 -7.93 0.26 19.03
N PRO A 210 -9.05 0.35 19.79
CA PRO A 210 -10.38 0.09 19.24
C PRO A 210 -10.70 0.91 17.99
N TRP A 211 -10.29 2.18 17.94
CA TRP A 211 -10.51 3.05 16.77
C TRP A 211 -9.67 2.66 15.55
N GLU A 212 -8.51 2.03 15.73
CA GLU A 212 -7.69 1.51 14.63
C GLU A 212 -8.31 0.24 14.04
N ASN A 213 -8.87 -0.62 14.88
CA ASN A 213 -9.64 -1.77 14.43
C ASN A 213 -10.90 -1.33 13.67
N GLU A 214 -11.60 -0.31 14.16
CA GLU A 214 -12.75 0.28 13.44
C GLU A 214 -12.32 0.83 12.07
N GLN A 215 -11.14 1.47 11.96
CA GLN A 215 -10.62 1.92 10.67
C GLN A 215 -10.41 0.77 9.69
N ILE A 216 -9.88 -0.37 10.13
CA ILE A 216 -9.72 -1.56 9.29
C ILE A 216 -11.08 -2.07 8.79
N ILE A 217 -12.09 -2.08 9.66
CA ILE A 217 -13.46 -2.50 9.31
C ILE A 217 -14.07 -1.51 8.29
N CYS A 218 -13.87 -0.20 8.47
CA CYS A 218 -14.33 0.80 7.50
C CYS A 218 -13.71 0.59 6.11
N ILE A 219 -12.43 0.22 6.05
CA ILE A 219 -11.77 -0.12 4.78
C ILE A 219 -12.37 -1.38 4.17
N GLN A 220 -12.61 -2.41 4.98
CA GLN A 220 -13.27 -3.64 4.51
C GLN A 220 -14.64 -3.33 3.90
N ASP A 221 -15.48 -2.57 4.59
CA ASP A 221 -16.81 -2.18 4.12
C ASP A 221 -16.74 -1.37 2.82
N PHE A 222 -15.78 -0.44 2.73
CA PHE A 222 -15.54 0.33 1.52
C PHE A 222 -15.14 -0.55 0.34
N LEU A 223 -14.17 -1.44 0.51
CA LEU A 223 -13.70 -2.33 -0.56
C LEU A 223 -14.79 -3.32 -0.99
N LEU A 224 -15.59 -3.83 -0.05
CA LEU A 224 -16.73 -4.68 -0.36
C LEU A 224 -17.76 -3.97 -1.23
N ARG A 225 -18.06 -2.69 -0.97
CA ARG A 225 -18.99 -1.91 -1.82
C ARG A 225 -18.49 -1.77 -3.25
N ILE A 226 -17.18 -1.56 -3.43
CA ILE A 226 -16.58 -1.49 -4.78
C ILE A 226 -16.71 -2.84 -5.49
N VAL A 227 -16.44 -3.94 -4.79
CA VAL A 227 -16.52 -5.29 -5.36
C VAL A 227 -17.98 -5.68 -5.65
N ASP A 228 -18.92 -5.34 -4.77
CA ASP A 228 -20.34 -5.63 -4.94
C ASP A 228 -20.92 -4.96 -6.19
N GLU A 229 -20.54 -3.70 -6.44
CA GLU A 229 -20.96 -2.96 -7.63
C GLU A 229 -20.48 -3.67 -8.91
N ALA A 230 -19.18 -4.00 -8.98
CA ALA A 230 -18.61 -4.72 -10.11
C ALA A 230 -19.19 -6.15 -10.27
N PHE A 231 -19.42 -6.86 -9.16
CA PHE A 231 -20.02 -8.19 -9.19
C PHE A 231 -21.45 -8.16 -9.73
N ASN A 232 -22.26 -7.20 -9.27
CA ASN A 232 -23.63 -7.05 -9.72
C ASN A 232 -23.71 -6.63 -11.19
N ASP A 233 -22.77 -5.82 -11.66
CA ASP A 233 -22.65 -5.46 -13.07
C ASP A 233 -22.34 -6.70 -13.92
N VAL A 234 -21.39 -7.54 -13.51
CA VAL A 234 -21.11 -8.82 -14.21
C VAL A 234 -22.32 -9.75 -14.17
N ALA A 235 -22.94 -9.93 -13.01
CA ALA A 235 -24.11 -10.79 -12.85
C ALA A 235 -25.32 -10.32 -13.69
N ALA A 236 -25.44 -9.03 -13.98
CA ALA A 236 -26.49 -8.48 -14.85
C ALA A 236 -26.26 -8.76 -16.34
N HIS A 237 -25.00 -8.86 -16.76
CA HIS A 237 -24.65 -8.84 -18.19
C HIS A 237 -24.04 -10.15 -18.70
N ASP A 238 -23.62 -11.05 -17.82
CA ASP A 238 -23.03 -12.34 -18.20
C ASP A 238 -24.12 -13.42 -18.40
N VAL A 239 -24.21 -13.92 -19.64
CA VAL A 239 -25.23 -14.89 -20.07
C VAL A 239 -25.02 -16.25 -19.40
N GLU A 240 -23.78 -16.68 -19.19
CA GLU A 240 -23.48 -17.96 -18.52
C GLU A 240 -23.88 -17.89 -17.04
N TRP A 241 -23.63 -16.76 -16.38
CA TRP A 241 -24.03 -16.55 -14.99
C TRP A 241 -25.54 -16.47 -14.82
N GLY A 242 -26.24 -15.89 -15.80
CA GLY A 242 -27.69 -15.90 -15.91
C GLY A 242 -28.24 -17.31 -16.07
N GLU A 243 -27.62 -18.15 -16.90
CA GLU A 243 -27.97 -19.58 -17.07
C GLU A 243 -27.77 -20.36 -15.76
N TRP A 244 -26.71 -20.06 -15.00
CA TRP A 244 -26.44 -20.68 -13.70
C TRP A 244 -27.29 -20.12 -12.55
N GLY A 245 -28.16 -19.14 -12.81
CA GLY A 245 -29.04 -18.56 -11.81
C GLY A 245 -28.27 -17.86 -10.68
N ILE A 246 -27.09 -17.30 -10.98
CA ILE A 246 -26.32 -16.54 -10.01
C ILE A 246 -27.14 -15.31 -9.62
N LYS A 247 -27.47 -15.24 -8.33
CA LYS A 247 -28.25 -14.12 -7.79
C LYS A 247 -27.36 -12.89 -7.66
N TYR A 248 -27.95 -11.73 -7.93
CA TYR A 248 -27.38 -10.46 -7.52
C TYR A 248 -27.04 -10.47 -6.05
N ASN A 249 -25.93 -9.84 -5.70
CA ASN A 249 -25.70 -9.47 -4.32
C ASN A 249 -26.65 -8.31 -4.04
N GLU A 250 -27.71 -8.52 -3.23
CA GLU A 250 -28.76 -7.52 -2.92
C GLU A 250 -28.26 -6.33 -2.07
N GLY A 251 -26.98 -5.98 -2.23
CA GLY A 251 -26.20 -5.11 -1.39
C GLY A 251 -25.90 -5.81 -0.07
N TYR A 252 -24.72 -5.54 0.49
CA TYR A 252 -24.50 -5.61 1.92
C TYR A 252 -25.50 -4.67 2.65
N LYS A 253 -26.78 -5.04 2.74
CA LYS A 253 -27.76 -4.44 3.66
C LYS A 253 -27.31 -4.79 5.07
N ALA A 254 -26.40 -4.02 5.67
CA ALA A 254 -26.15 -3.79 7.10
C ALA A 254 -26.24 -4.97 8.12
N LEU A 255 -26.39 -6.22 7.70
CA LEU A 255 -26.85 -7.34 8.52
C LEU A 255 -25.74 -8.33 8.86
N SER A 256 -24.62 -8.32 8.13
CA SER A 256 -23.44 -9.15 8.42
C SER A 256 -22.38 -8.43 9.26
N ILE A 257 -22.35 -7.08 9.25
CA ILE A 257 -21.49 -6.28 10.13
C ILE A 257 -21.90 -6.47 11.59
N ASN A 258 -23.19 -6.68 11.89
CA ASN A 258 -23.62 -7.03 13.24
C ASN A 258 -23.02 -8.34 13.74
N ARG A 259 -22.65 -9.33 12.90
CA ARG A 259 -22.05 -10.57 13.40
C ARG A 259 -20.58 -10.38 13.81
N PHE A 260 -19.81 -9.58 13.06
CA PHE A 260 -18.43 -9.23 13.45
C PHE A 260 -18.37 -8.16 14.54
N ARG A 261 -19.17 -7.08 14.45
CA ARG A 261 -19.34 -6.08 15.53
C ARG A 261 -19.89 -6.71 16.82
N CYS A 262 -20.91 -7.58 16.77
CA CYS A 262 -21.40 -8.25 17.97
C CYS A 262 -20.40 -9.25 18.53
N ASN A 263 -19.57 -9.92 17.72
CA ASN A 263 -18.53 -10.80 18.25
C ASN A 263 -17.41 -9.98 18.92
N TYR A 264 -16.99 -8.85 18.34
CA TYR A 264 -15.97 -7.99 18.92
C TYR A 264 -16.46 -7.28 20.20
N VAL A 265 -17.71 -6.83 20.23
CA VAL A 265 -18.36 -6.22 21.40
C VAL A 265 -18.68 -7.27 22.47
N ARG A 266 -19.11 -8.50 22.11
CA ARG A 266 -19.32 -9.60 23.07
C ARG A 266 -18.02 -10.07 23.71
N LEU A 267 -16.92 -10.15 22.94
CA LEU A 267 -15.62 -10.59 23.47
C LEU A 267 -15.02 -9.60 24.49
N ARG A 268 -15.39 -8.31 24.45
CA ARG A 268 -15.00 -7.33 25.48
C ARG A 268 -15.92 -7.24 26.70
N LEU A 269 -17.14 -7.78 26.62
CA LEU A 269 -18.10 -7.74 27.73
C LEU A 269 -18.03 -8.99 28.64
N GLN A 270 -17.06 -9.88 28.41
CA GLN A 270 -16.81 -11.09 29.21
C GLN A 270 -15.55 -11.00 30.09
N HIS A 271 -14.98 -9.80 30.26
CA HIS A 271 -13.91 -9.51 31.21
C HIS A 271 -14.32 -8.40 32.17
#